data_AF-A0A8H6BWL2-F1
#
_entry.id   AF-A0A8H6BWL2-F1
#
_cell.length_a   1.000
_cell.length_b   1.000
_cell.length_c   1.000
_cell.angle_alpha   90.00
_cell.angle_beta   90.00
_cell.angle_gamma   90.00
#
_symmetry.space_group_name_H-M   'P 1'
#
loop_
_entity.id
_entity.type
_entity.pdbx_description
1 polymer ?
#
loop_
_entity_poly.entity_id
_entity_poly.type
_entity_poly.pdbx_seq_one_letter_code
_entity_poly.pdbx_strand_id
1 'polypeptide(L)'
;MFPKSTRHLLVIPRNQFTGHELYNMVSGYVEKAKDLIIDELFRYSNVNDKSQLSEFRNTFIKAGVHSIPSLNNLHVHVITQDFHSPRMRNKKHYNSFTTKFFVPFEELNPELNESYLMEKLIKTTPFKCTSCSKTFGNSMVKLKAHLHEEYTKKYASFIVPNILIPNGVCAPCTK
;
A
#
# COMPACT_ATOMS: atom_id res chain seq x y z
N MET A 1 -8.00 -8.91 -8.58
CA MET A 1 -7.26 -8.26 -7.47
C MET A 1 -8.19 -7.37 -6.66
N PHE A 2 -7.96 -7.17 -5.35
CA PHE A 2 -8.77 -6.29 -4.48
C PHE A 2 -7.90 -5.16 -3.89
N PRO A 3 -7.59 -4.11 -4.67
CA PRO A 3 -6.65 -3.06 -4.26
C PRO A 3 -7.16 -2.31 -3.03
N LYS A 4 -6.27 -2.06 -2.07
CA LYS A 4 -6.60 -1.50 -0.74
C LYS A 4 -6.27 -0.01 -0.63
N SER A 5 -5.76 0.58 -1.69
CA SER A 5 -5.37 1.97 -1.84
C SER A 5 -5.45 2.34 -3.33
N THR A 6 -5.07 3.57 -3.68
CA THR A 6 -5.00 4.05 -5.06
C THR A 6 -4.11 3.18 -5.93
N ARG A 7 -2.93 2.78 -5.44
CA ARG A 7 -2.07 1.81 -6.12
C ARG A 7 -1.65 0.71 -5.16
N HIS A 8 -1.94 -0.52 -5.55
CA HIS A 8 -1.64 -1.72 -4.79
C HIS A 8 -1.29 -2.82 -5.80
N LEU A 9 -0.01 -3.06 -5.98
CA LEU A 9 0.56 -4.11 -6.82
C LEU A 9 1.01 -5.31 -5.97
N LEU A 10 1.15 -6.46 -6.60
CA LEU A 10 1.72 -7.66 -5.98
C LEU A 10 2.94 -8.11 -6.78
N VAL A 11 4.06 -8.32 -6.10
CA VAL A 11 5.22 -9.03 -6.64
C VAL A 11 5.13 -10.47 -6.16
N ILE A 12 4.96 -11.39 -7.11
CA ILE A 12 4.76 -12.83 -6.84
C ILE A 12 5.84 -13.60 -7.62
N PRO A 13 6.88 -14.12 -6.95
CA PRO A 13 7.86 -14.98 -7.60
C PRO A 13 7.20 -16.30 -8.03
N ARG A 14 7.48 -16.73 -9.27
CA ARG A 14 6.97 -18.01 -9.83
C ARG A 14 7.99 -19.15 -9.75
N ASN A 15 9.24 -18.84 -9.41
CA ASN A 15 10.36 -19.77 -9.46
C ASN A 15 10.61 -20.42 -8.09
N GLN A 16 11.30 -21.55 -8.09
CA GLN A 16 11.64 -22.35 -6.89
C GLN A 16 12.83 -21.81 -6.08
N PHE A 17 13.28 -20.57 -6.33
CA PHE A 17 14.40 -19.99 -5.58
C PHE A 17 14.04 -19.88 -4.09
N THR A 18 15.04 -20.08 -3.23
CA THR A 18 14.88 -20.01 -1.77
C THR A 18 15.91 -19.09 -1.15
N GLY A 19 15.64 -18.59 0.04
CA GLY A 19 16.61 -17.81 0.82
C GLY A 19 17.06 -16.52 0.13
N HIS A 20 18.37 -16.25 0.14
CA HIS A 20 18.93 -14.95 -0.23
C HIS A 20 18.80 -14.62 -1.72
N GLU A 21 18.88 -15.62 -2.60
CA GLU A 21 18.70 -15.44 -4.05
C GLU A 21 17.28 -14.99 -4.40
N LEU A 22 16.28 -15.61 -3.77
CA LEU A 22 14.89 -15.21 -3.89
C LEU A 22 14.72 -13.76 -3.42
N TYR A 23 15.29 -13.40 -2.27
CA TYR A 23 15.19 -12.06 -1.70
C TYR A 23 15.75 -10.99 -2.64
N ASN A 24 16.97 -11.19 -3.17
CA ASN A 24 17.62 -10.24 -4.08
C ASN A 24 16.83 -10.06 -5.38
N MET A 25 16.34 -11.16 -5.96
CA MET A 25 15.47 -11.10 -7.14
C MET A 25 14.18 -10.32 -6.84
N VAL A 26 13.48 -10.66 -5.75
CA VAL A 26 12.23 -10.00 -5.36
C VAL A 26 12.45 -8.51 -5.07
N SER A 27 13.57 -8.15 -4.42
CA SER A 27 13.94 -6.76 -4.15
C SER A 27 14.00 -5.93 -5.44
N GLY A 28 14.66 -6.43 -6.48
CA GLY A 28 14.68 -5.77 -7.79
C GLY A 28 13.30 -5.58 -8.41
N TYR A 29 12.37 -6.53 -8.22
CA TYR A 29 10.99 -6.39 -8.69
C TYR A 29 10.14 -5.46 -7.82
N VAL A 30 10.42 -5.36 -6.52
CA VAL A 30 9.77 -4.40 -5.62
C VAL A 30 10.10 -2.97 -6.04
N GLU A 31 11.37 -2.66 -6.32
CA GLU A 31 11.77 -1.34 -6.80
C GLU A 31 11.16 -1.02 -8.17
N LYS A 32 11.16 -1.98 -9.10
CA LYS A 32 10.44 -1.84 -10.38
C LYS A 32 8.94 -1.57 -10.19
N ALA A 33 8.29 -2.22 -9.22
CA ALA A 33 6.88 -1.99 -8.94
C ALA A 33 6.63 -0.59 -8.36
N LYS A 34 7.53 -0.06 -7.53
CA LYS A 34 7.48 1.33 -7.06
C LYS A 34 7.66 2.30 -8.24
N ASP A 35 8.58 2.02 -9.14
CA ASP A 35 8.80 2.81 -10.36
C ASP A 35 7.57 2.81 -11.28
N LEU A 36 6.93 1.64 -11.47
CA LEU A 36 5.71 1.53 -12.28
C LEU A 36 4.56 2.38 -11.71
N ILE A 37 4.41 2.42 -10.39
CA ILE A 37 3.44 3.30 -9.73
C ILE A 37 3.74 4.77 -10.05
N ILE A 38 5.02 5.18 -9.95
CA ILE A 38 5.41 6.56 -10.27
C ILE A 38 5.22 6.88 -11.76
N ASP A 39 5.59 5.98 -12.66
CA ASP A 39 5.41 6.15 -14.09
C ASP A 39 3.94 6.30 -14.48
N GLU A 40 3.05 5.60 -13.79
CA GLU A 40 1.62 5.74 -13.99
C GLU A 40 1.10 7.06 -13.43
N LEU A 41 1.47 7.42 -12.19
CA LEU A 41 1.04 8.68 -11.58
C LEU A 41 1.57 9.90 -12.37
N PHE A 42 2.82 9.84 -12.82
CA PHE A 42 3.45 10.90 -13.61
C PHE A 42 2.67 11.20 -14.90
N ARG A 43 2.18 10.17 -15.61
CA ARG A 43 1.39 10.31 -16.85
C ARG A 43 0.12 11.14 -16.69
N TYR A 44 -0.44 11.20 -15.49
CA TYR A 44 -1.68 11.95 -15.19
C TYR A 44 -1.45 13.13 -14.25
N SER A 45 -0.18 13.41 -13.94
CA SER A 45 0.21 14.51 -13.08
C SER A 45 0.37 15.81 -13.87
N ASN A 46 0.33 16.93 -13.16
CA ASN A 46 0.66 18.25 -13.70
C ASN A 46 2.16 18.60 -13.50
N VAL A 47 2.99 17.64 -13.09
CA VAL A 47 4.43 17.86 -12.91
C VAL A 47 5.17 17.58 -14.22
N ASN A 48 6.19 18.39 -14.51
CA ASN A 48 6.98 18.29 -15.74
C ASN A 48 8.24 17.43 -15.60
N ASP A 49 8.60 17.08 -14.36
CA ASP A 49 9.78 16.26 -14.06
C ASP A 49 9.40 15.16 -13.06
N LYS A 50 9.65 13.90 -13.45
CA LYS A 50 9.42 12.71 -12.64
C LYS A 50 10.18 12.76 -11.31
N SER A 51 11.32 13.46 -11.24
CA SER A 51 12.10 13.62 -10.02
C SER A 51 11.31 14.28 -8.88
N GLN A 52 10.29 15.10 -9.21
CA GLN A 52 9.39 15.73 -8.24
C GLN A 52 8.52 14.72 -7.47
N LEU A 53 8.39 13.50 -7.98
CA LEU A 53 7.67 12.40 -7.31
C LEU A 53 8.59 11.48 -6.51
N SER A 54 9.89 11.77 -6.42
CA SER A 54 10.87 10.94 -5.69
C SER A 54 10.55 10.83 -4.20
N GLU A 55 10.17 11.93 -3.55
CA GLU A 55 9.76 11.90 -2.13
C GLU A 55 8.50 11.04 -1.97
N PHE A 56 7.51 11.19 -2.85
CA PHE A 56 6.30 10.37 -2.84
C PHE A 56 6.63 8.89 -3.01
N ARG A 57 7.52 8.55 -3.96
CA ARG A 57 8.00 7.19 -4.22
C ARG A 57 8.59 6.55 -2.98
N ASN A 58 9.43 7.29 -2.28
CA ASN A 58 10.25 6.74 -1.21
C ASN A 58 9.54 6.76 0.16
N THR A 59 8.60 7.68 0.36
CA THR A 59 7.93 7.86 1.66
C THR A 59 6.47 7.43 1.67
N PHE A 60 5.79 7.43 0.52
CA PHE A 60 4.36 7.17 0.43
C PHE A 60 3.99 5.87 -0.28
N ILE A 61 4.96 5.23 -0.94
CA ILE A 61 4.83 3.86 -1.43
C ILE A 61 5.65 2.96 -0.51
N LYS A 62 5.01 1.91 0.03
CA LYS A 62 5.70 0.91 0.85
C LYS A 62 5.60 -0.47 0.25
N ALA A 63 6.58 -1.30 0.60
CA ALA A 63 6.62 -2.70 0.23
C ALA A 63 6.64 -3.59 1.49
N GLY A 64 6.05 -4.77 1.42
CA GLY A 64 6.07 -5.69 2.55
C GLY A 64 5.11 -6.87 2.41
N VAL A 65 5.11 -7.73 3.42
CA VAL A 65 4.26 -8.92 3.49
C VAL A 65 3.39 -8.87 4.74
N HIS A 66 2.36 -9.69 4.75
CA HIS A 66 1.64 -9.99 5.96
C HIS A 66 2.39 -11.08 6.75
N SER A 67 2.64 -10.83 8.04
CA SER A 67 3.29 -11.78 8.97
C SER A 67 2.64 -13.17 9.00
N ILE A 68 1.32 -13.23 8.79
CA ILE A 68 0.62 -14.47 8.45
C ILE A 68 0.11 -14.31 7.01
N PRO A 69 0.72 -15.00 6.03
CA PRO A 69 0.31 -14.83 4.64
C PRO A 69 -1.09 -15.40 4.43
N SER A 70 -1.94 -14.66 3.69
CA SER A 70 -3.28 -15.10 3.34
C SER A 70 -3.32 -16.11 2.18
N LEU A 71 -2.18 -16.34 1.53
CA LEU A 71 -1.98 -17.28 0.42
C LEU A 71 -0.67 -18.04 0.66
N ASN A 72 -0.58 -19.28 0.19
CA ASN A 72 0.61 -20.13 0.41
C ASN A 72 1.88 -19.62 -0.29
N ASN A 73 1.73 -18.90 -1.41
CA ASN A 73 2.86 -18.34 -2.14
C ASN A 73 3.26 -16.98 -1.55
N LEU A 74 4.57 -16.73 -1.49
CA LEU A 74 5.10 -15.39 -1.19
C LEU A 74 4.47 -14.36 -2.15
N HIS A 75 3.89 -13.31 -1.58
CA HIS A 75 3.37 -12.19 -2.34
C HIS A 75 3.70 -10.90 -1.61
N VAL A 76 4.56 -10.09 -2.21
CA VAL A 76 4.95 -8.80 -1.64
C VAL A 76 3.97 -7.74 -2.12
N HIS A 77 3.33 -7.07 -1.18
CA HIS A 77 2.47 -5.92 -1.45
C HIS A 77 3.35 -4.72 -1.74
N VAL A 78 3.12 -4.03 -2.86
CA VAL A 78 3.70 -2.72 -3.15
C VAL A 78 2.56 -1.73 -3.26
N ILE A 79 2.43 -0.83 -2.30
CA ILE A 79 1.17 -0.16 -2.00
C ILE A 79 1.34 1.31 -1.58
N THR A 80 0.49 2.20 -2.10
CA THR A 80 0.39 3.60 -1.63
C THR A 80 -0.30 3.68 -0.27
N GLN A 81 0.16 4.60 0.58
CA GLN A 81 -0.30 4.71 1.97
C GLN A 81 -1.58 5.52 2.16
N ASP A 82 -2.34 5.83 1.09
CA ASP A 82 -3.62 6.55 1.18
C ASP A 82 -4.75 5.71 1.77
N PHE A 83 -4.70 4.38 1.58
CA PHE A 83 -5.76 3.44 1.93
C PHE A 83 -7.18 3.87 1.51
N HIS A 84 -7.28 4.73 0.50
CA HIS A 84 -8.51 5.28 -0.03
C HIS A 84 -9.01 4.38 -1.17
N SER A 85 -9.78 3.35 -0.80
CA SER A 85 -10.33 2.39 -1.76
C SER A 85 -11.71 1.90 -1.33
N PRO A 86 -12.67 1.73 -2.26
CA PRO A 86 -13.95 1.06 -1.99
C PRO A 86 -13.79 -0.38 -1.47
N ARG A 87 -12.63 -1.02 -1.69
CA ARG A 87 -12.32 -2.39 -1.21
C ARG A 87 -11.69 -2.40 0.19
N MET A 88 -11.37 -1.24 0.76
CA MET A 88 -11.01 -1.10 2.17
C MET A 88 -12.31 -1.11 2.99
N ARG A 89 -12.67 -2.24 3.62
CA ARG A 89 -14.06 -2.48 4.10
C ARG A 89 -14.18 -2.70 5.60
N ASN A 90 -13.20 -3.32 6.21
CA ASN A 90 -13.28 -3.77 7.59
C ASN A 90 -11.96 -3.54 8.31
N LYS A 91 -11.98 -3.74 9.64
CA LYS A 91 -10.82 -3.54 10.51
C LYS A 91 -9.62 -4.38 10.10
N LYS A 92 -9.86 -5.64 9.72
CA LYS A 92 -8.83 -6.55 9.22
C LYS A 92 -8.13 -5.99 7.99
N HIS A 93 -8.88 -5.45 7.01
CA HIS A 93 -8.30 -4.89 5.79
C HIS A 93 -7.39 -3.70 6.06
N TYR A 94 -7.71 -2.85 7.03
CA TYR A 94 -6.89 -1.66 7.31
C TYR A 94 -5.70 -2.02 8.19
N ASN A 95 -5.97 -2.63 9.36
CA ASN A 95 -4.94 -2.94 10.34
C ASN A 95 -3.93 -3.99 9.83
N SER A 96 -4.27 -4.82 8.83
CA SER A 96 -3.28 -5.70 8.20
C SER A 96 -2.17 -4.94 7.48
N PHE A 97 -2.40 -3.69 7.04
CA PHE A 97 -1.36 -2.86 6.41
C PHE A 97 -0.78 -1.79 7.34
N THR A 98 -1.46 -1.44 8.44
CA THR A 98 -1.10 -0.26 9.25
C THR A 98 -0.65 -0.61 10.67
N THR A 99 -0.38 -1.88 10.95
CA THR A 99 0.16 -2.37 12.23
C THR A 99 1.38 -3.24 11.98
N LYS A 100 2.01 -3.74 13.05
CA LYS A 100 3.12 -4.72 12.98
C LYS A 100 2.76 -6.02 12.25
N PHE A 101 1.47 -6.25 11.96
CA PHE A 101 1.06 -7.35 11.09
C PHE A 101 1.63 -7.21 9.66
N PHE A 102 1.84 -5.97 9.19
CA PHE A 102 2.55 -5.68 7.95
C PHE A 102 4.04 -5.59 8.25
N VAL A 103 4.80 -6.56 7.75
CA VAL A 103 6.25 -6.58 7.89
C VAL A 103 6.85 -5.86 6.68
N PRO A 104 7.54 -4.72 6.87
CA PRO A 104 8.24 -4.02 5.78
C PRO A 104 9.20 -4.96 5.05
N PHE A 105 9.30 -4.83 3.73
CA PHE A 105 10.12 -5.72 2.91
C PHE A 105 11.60 -5.68 3.32
N GLU A 106 12.08 -4.48 3.69
CA GLU A 106 13.45 -4.20 4.12
C GLU A 106 13.76 -4.79 5.52
N GLU A 107 12.73 -5.07 6.31
CA GLU A 107 12.83 -5.65 7.65
C GLU A 107 12.55 -7.17 7.63
N LEU A 108 12.36 -7.77 6.45
CA LEU A 108 12.06 -9.19 6.36
C LEU A 108 13.25 -10.01 6.84
N ASN A 109 13.06 -10.63 8.01
CA ASN A 109 13.93 -11.69 8.47
C ASN A 109 13.23 -13.05 8.25
N PRO A 110 13.73 -13.92 7.35
CA PRO A 110 13.14 -15.23 7.11
C PRO A 110 13.19 -16.17 8.33
N GLU A 111 13.95 -15.84 9.37
CA GLU A 111 14.17 -16.68 10.55
C GLU A 111 13.27 -16.34 11.75
N LEU A 112 12.45 -15.28 11.67
CA LEU A 112 11.61 -14.80 12.78
C LEU A 112 10.11 -14.87 12.40
N ASN A 113 9.34 -15.74 13.07
CA ASN A 113 7.89 -15.84 12.88
C ASN A 113 7.14 -15.95 14.22
N GLU A 114 6.63 -14.83 14.74
CA GLU A 114 5.62 -14.84 15.84
C GLU A 114 4.21 -14.66 15.27
N SER A 115 3.59 -15.75 14.83
CA SER A 115 2.29 -15.70 14.12
C SER A 115 1.09 -15.42 15.04
N TYR A 116 1.03 -16.04 16.22
CA TYR A 116 -0.17 -16.00 17.07
C TYR A 116 -0.47 -14.63 17.69
N LEU A 117 0.56 -13.84 18.00
CA LEU A 117 0.40 -12.52 18.61
C LEU A 117 -0.20 -11.47 17.64
N MET A 118 0.00 -11.69 16.33
CA MET A 118 -0.29 -10.68 15.31
C MET A 118 -1.76 -10.60 14.90
N GLU A 119 -2.55 -11.69 15.01
CA GLU A 119 -3.99 -11.64 14.72
C GLU A 119 -4.78 -10.89 15.80
N LYS A 120 -4.39 -11.04 17.07
CA LYS A 120 -4.98 -10.29 18.18
C LYS A 120 -4.76 -8.79 18.00
N LEU A 121 -3.55 -8.38 17.58
CA LEU A 121 -3.22 -6.98 17.29
C LEU A 121 -4.18 -6.37 16.26
N ILE A 122 -4.45 -7.05 15.14
CA ILE A 122 -5.42 -6.55 14.15
C ILE A 122 -6.79 -6.24 14.80
N LYS A 123 -7.28 -7.15 15.64
CA LYS A 123 -8.63 -7.05 16.23
C LYS A 123 -8.70 -5.99 17.33
N THR A 124 -7.65 -5.84 18.13
CA THR A 124 -7.66 -4.93 19.30
C THR A 124 -7.17 -3.53 18.98
N THR A 125 -6.22 -3.35 18.05
CA THR A 125 -5.64 -2.03 17.75
C THR A 125 -6.69 -1.07 17.19
N PRO A 126 -6.89 0.12 17.79
CA PRO A 126 -7.81 1.11 17.25
C PRO A 126 -7.30 1.66 15.91
N PHE A 127 -8.22 2.16 15.09
CA PHE A 127 -7.86 2.82 13.85
C PHE A 127 -6.99 4.04 14.12
N LYS A 128 -5.83 4.10 13.45
CA LYS A 128 -4.87 5.21 13.48
C LYS A 128 -4.47 5.57 12.05
N CYS A 129 -4.59 6.84 11.67
CA CYS A 129 -4.17 7.33 10.35
C CYS A 129 -2.64 7.19 10.19
N THR A 130 -2.18 6.73 9.04
CA THR A 130 -0.74 6.62 8.72
C THR A 130 -0.09 7.94 8.39
N SER A 131 -0.86 8.93 7.92
CA SER A 131 -0.33 10.26 7.55
C SER A 131 -0.20 11.21 8.75
N CYS A 132 -1.22 11.27 9.61
CA CYS A 132 -1.31 12.28 10.68
C CYS A 132 -1.41 11.68 12.10
N SER A 133 -1.40 10.36 12.24
CA SER A 133 -1.53 9.65 13.53
C SER A 133 -2.83 9.86 14.32
N LYS A 134 -3.83 10.57 13.77
CA LYS A 134 -5.17 10.71 14.38
C LYS A 134 -5.84 9.34 14.56
N THR A 135 -6.54 9.15 15.69
CA THR A 135 -7.23 7.90 16.02
C THR A 135 -8.74 8.00 15.84
N PHE A 136 -9.39 6.87 15.54
CA PHE A 136 -10.83 6.78 15.23
C PHE A 136 -11.55 5.69 16.02
N GLY A 137 -10.90 5.15 17.06
CA GLY A 137 -11.40 4.00 17.81
C GLY A 137 -11.70 2.82 16.88
N ASN A 138 -12.95 2.37 16.88
CA ASN A 138 -13.42 1.27 16.01
C ASN A 138 -14.35 1.75 14.87
N SER A 139 -14.45 3.06 14.62
CA SER A 139 -15.36 3.60 13.60
C SER A 139 -14.71 3.63 12.21
N MET A 140 -15.01 2.61 11.40
CA MET A 140 -14.56 2.55 10.00
C MET A 140 -15.11 3.71 9.16
N VAL A 141 -16.32 4.18 9.45
CA VAL A 141 -16.95 5.30 8.75
C VAL A 141 -16.15 6.59 8.95
N LYS A 142 -15.82 6.91 10.22
CA LYS A 142 -15.00 8.10 10.54
C LYS A 142 -13.60 8.00 9.95
N LEU A 143 -12.97 6.82 10.02
CA LEU A 143 -11.67 6.59 9.39
C LEU A 143 -11.74 6.85 7.88
N LYS A 144 -12.73 6.29 7.17
CA LYS A 144 -12.86 6.45 5.71
C LYS A 144 -13.05 7.90 5.29
N ALA A 145 -13.89 8.64 6.00
CA ALA A 145 -14.08 10.07 5.75
C ALA A 145 -12.73 10.82 5.86
N HIS A 146 -11.96 10.52 6.91
CA HIS A 146 -10.64 11.12 7.09
C HIS A 146 -9.60 10.68 6.04
N LEU A 147 -9.57 9.39 5.67
CA LEU A 147 -8.67 8.92 4.62
C LEU A 147 -8.97 9.59 3.27
N HIS A 148 -10.22 9.94 2.99
CA HIS A 148 -10.60 10.71 1.81
C HIS A 148 -10.04 12.15 1.83
N GLU A 149 -10.07 12.80 2.99
CA GLU A 149 -9.46 14.13 3.18
C GLU A 149 -7.93 14.08 2.97
N GLU A 150 -7.25 13.12 3.62
CA GLU A 150 -5.80 12.92 3.49
C GLU A 150 -5.39 12.55 2.06
N TYR A 151 -6.18 11.70 1.39
CA TYR A 151 -6.02 11.38 -0.03
C TYR A 151 -6.09 12.66 -0.88
N THR A 152 -7.16 13.44 -0.73
CA THR A 152 -7.34 14.67 -1.51
C THR A 152 -6.17 15.62 -1.29
N LYS A 153 -5.78 15.85 -0.03
CA LYS A 153 -4.63 16.69 0.33
C LYS A 153 -3.32 16.21 -0.29
N LYS A 154 -3.04 14.90 -0.22
CA LYS A 154 -1.78 14.31 -0.67
C LYS A 154 -1.63 14.31 -2.19
N TYR A 155 -2.71 14.04 -2.92
CA TYR A 155 -2.67 13.93 -4.38
C TYR A 155 -2.92 15.26 -5.08
N ALA A 156 -3.70 16.18 -4.52
CA ALA A 156 -4.00 17.48 -5.15
C ALA A 156 -2.76 18.35 -5.41
N SER A 157 -1.62 18.06 -4.77
CA SER A 157 -0.36 18.76 -5.04
C SER A 157 0.25 18.44 -6.40
N PHE A 158 -0.08 17.29 -7.01
CA PHE A 158 0.49 16.89 -8.31
C PHE A 158 -0.49 16.21 -9.27
N ILE A 159 -1.69 15.82 -8.84
CA ILE A 159 -2.72 15.14 -9.65
C ILE A 159 -4.11 15.65 -9.25
N VAL A 160 -5.02 15.77 -10.22
CA VAL A 160 -6.45 15.99 -9.95
C VAL A 160 -7.04 14.72 -9.31
N PRO A 161 -7.42 14.70 -8.02
CA PRO A 161 -7.68 13.44 -7.31
C PRO A 161 -8.85 12.60 -7.84
N ASN A 162 -9.79 13.21 -8.56
CA ASN A 162 -10.99 12.53 -9.08
C ASN A 162 -10.74 11.69 -10.35
N ILE A 163 -9.54 11.77 -10.95
CA ILE A 163 -9.22 10.99 -12.15
C ILE A 163 -8.68 9.59 -11.82
N LEU A 164 -8.23 9.36 -10.59
CA LEU A 164 -7.64 8.08 -10.19
C LEU A 164 -8.72 7.13 -9.64
N ILE A 165 -8.63 5.86 -10.05
CA ILE A 165 -9.32 4.75 -9.40
C ILE A 165 -8.28 3.74 -8.90
N PRO A 166 -8.63 2.83 -7.97
CA PRO A 166 -7.69 1.82 -7.50
C PRO A 166 -7.10 0.99 -8.66
N ASN A 167 -5.79 1.06 -8.85
CA ASN A 167 -5.01 0.47 -9.96
C ASN A 167 -5.45 0.90 -11.37
N GLY A 168 -5.91 2.15 -11.53
CA GLY A 168 -6.17 2.71 -12.84
C GLY A 168 -6.59 4.17 -12.81
N VAL A 169 -7.25 4.60 -13.88
CA VAL A 169 -7.86 5.92 -14.01
C VAL A 169 -9.32 5.79 -14.42
N CYS A 170 -10.16 6.73 -13.96
CA CYS A 170 -11.47 6.94 -14.55
C CYS A 170 -11.26 7.26 -16.03
N ALA A 171 -11.94 6.53 -16.93
CA ALA A 171 -12.01 6.95 -18.32
C ALA A 171 -12.50 8.41 -18.34
N PRO A 172 -11.93 9.30 -19.18
CA PRO A 172 -12.49 10.62 -19.35
C PRO A 172 -13.97 10.42 -19.71
N CYS A 173 -14.88 11.02 -18.93
CA CYS A 173 -16.24 11.24 -19.42
C CYS A 173 -16.05 12.09 -20.68
N THR A 174 -16.14 11.46 -21.85
CA THR A 174 -16.31 12.17 -23.11
C THR A 174 -17.50 13.08 -22.90
N LYS A 175 -17.24 14.39 -22.85
CA LYS A 175 -18.30 15.39 -23.04
C LYS A 175 -18.84 15.26 -24.45
#